data_AF-A0A7L3AT50-F1
#
_entry.id   AF-A0A7L3AT50-F1
#
_cell.length_a   1.000
_cell.length_b   1.000
_cell.length_c   1.000
_cell.angle_alpha   90.00
_cell.angle_beta   90.00
_cell.angle_gamma   90.00
#
_symmetry.space_group_name_H-M   'P 1'
#
loop_
_entity.id
_entity.type
_entity.pdbx_description
1 polymer ?
#
loop_
_entity_poly.entity_id
_entity_poly.type
_entity_poly.pdbx_seq_one_letter_code
_entity_poly.pdbx_strand_id
1 'polypeptide(L)'
;LTSGYDFPAVLQWFAERVDLIILLFDAHKLEISDEFSEAIRALKGNEDKIRVVLNKADMVETQQLMRVYGALMWSLGKVINTPEVLRVFIGSFWAQPLLNAENRRLFELEEQDLFQDIQNLPRNAALRRLNDLVKRARLVRVRAGGVLSPPISQFWGVYGVLSPPPQFWGFYWDPDPPHSYFGGSLGLLTPPFRPLPPQEQLLVHDFTRFPGLKPRLLAALDELLTTDIAALMPLLRQEELDAPENLGVQGGAFDGTRQGPFGGLEEDEEEGEEDEEWAVMKDKAKYDEIFYGLAPLGGKLSGRRARGWMVSSNLPSSVLGRIWQLSDVDRDGMLDAEEFALAGHLIGVKLEGRGLPTDLPPRLVPPSKRRPKG
;
A
#
# COMPACT_ATOMS: atom_id res chain seq x y z
N LEU A 1 -23.11 -16.52 13.37
CA LEU A 1 -23.89 -15.66 14.28
C LEU A 1 -24.64 -14.71 13.39
N THR A 2 -25.95 -14.87 13.22
CA THR A 2 -26.73 -13.87 12.46
C THR A 2 -26.85 -12.63 13.32
N SER A 3 -26.09 -11.60 12.96
CA SER A 3 -26.02 -10.30 13.62
C SER A 3 -27.43 -9.75 13.80
N GLY A 4 -27.75 -9.21 14.99
CA GLY A 4 -29.08 -8.65 15.29
C GLY A 4 -29.41 -7.34 14.54
N TYR A 5 -28.60 -6.98 13.54
CA TYR A 5 -28.70 -5.77 12.74
C TYR A 5 -27.99 -5.98 11.39
N ASP A 6 -28.33 -5.16 10.39
CA ASP A 6 -27.71 -5.16 9.08
C ASP A 6 -26.31 -4.53 9.12
N PHE A 7 -25.29 -5.38 9.30
CA PHE A 7 -23.90 -4.95 9.41
C PHE A 7 -23.36 -4.30 8.12
N PRO A 8 -23.58 -4.85 6.91
CA PRO A 8 -23.23 -4.18 5.66
C PRO A 8 -23.81 -2.78 5.50
N ALA A 9 -25.09 -2.57 5.85
CA ALA A 9 -25.72 -1.25 5.75
C ALA A 9 -25.10 -0.23 6.71
N VAL A 10 -24.74 -0.65 7.92
CA VAL A 10 -24.06 0.21 8.89
C VAL A 10 -22.67 0.59 8.39
N LEU A 11 -21.90 -0.36 7.85
CA LEU A 11 -20.59 -0.07 7.26
C LEU A 11 -20.70 0.92 6.09
N GLN A 12 -21.70 0.75 5.24
CA GLN A 12 -21.96 1.69 4.16
C GLN A 12 -22.27 3.11 4.69
N TRP A 13 -23.05 3.22 5.77
CA TRP A 13 -23.33 4.51 6.40
C TRP A 13 -22.07 5.20 6.93
N PHE A 14 -21.14 4.45 7.52
CA PHE A 14 -19.85 4.97 7.96
C PHE A 14 -18.97 5.37 6.78
N ALA A 15 -18.89 4.54 5.74
CA ALA A 15 -18.03 4.79 4.57
C ALA A 15 -18.31 6.15 3.89
N GLU A 16 -19.55 6.60 3.93
CA GLU A 16 -19.98 7.91 3.40
C GLU A 16 -19.56 9.12 4.25
N ARG A 17 -19.07 8.90 5.48
CA ARG A 17 -18.85 9.95 6.48
C ARG A 17 -17.44 9.97 7.05
N VAL A 18 -16.75 8.83 7.04
CA VAL A 18 -15.38 8.73 7.54
C VAL A 18 -14.37 9.19 6.49
N ASP A 19 -13.22 9.66 6.96
CA ASP A 19 -12.08 10.06 6.14
C ASP A 19 -11.15 8.90 5.79
N LEU A 20 -11.10 7.87 6.64
CA LEU A 20 -10.22 6.71 6.51
C LEU A 20 -10.93 5.44 7.02
N ILE A 21 -10.74 4.34 6.30
CA ILE A 21 -11.23 3.01 6.66
C ILE A 21 -10.02 2.08 6.76
N ILE A 22 -9.73 1.57 7.95
CA ILE A 22 -8.63 0.63 8.17
C ILE A 22 -9.20 -0.79 8.20
N LEU A 23 -8.80 -1.61 7.23
CA LEU A 23 -9.09 -3.05 7.19
C LEU A 23 -7.91 -3.82 7.76
N LEU A 24 -8.10 -4.44 8.92
CA LEU A 24 -7.06 -5.21 9.61
C LEU A 24 -7.15 -6.69 9.28
N PHE A 25 -6.02 -7.28 8.91
CA PHE A 25 -5.84 -8.72 8.71
C PHE A 25 -4.72 -9.23 9.61
N ASP A 26 -4.85 -10.44 10.13
CA ASP A 26 -3.82 -11.08 10.95
C ASP A 26 -2.94 -11.96 10.07
N ALA A 27 -1.62 -11.70 10.04
CA ALA A 27 -0.67 -12.46 9.23
C ALA A 27 -0.53 -13.92 9.70
N HIS A 28 -0.76 -14.19 10.98
CA HIS A 28 -0.66 -15.53 11.55
C HIS A 28 -1.90 -16.38 11.23
N LYS A 29 -3.08 -15.75 11.13
CA LYS A 29 -4.37 -16.41 10.86
C LYS A 29 -5.17 -15.65 9.81
N LEU A 30 -4.67 -15.64 8.58
CA LEU A 30 -5.37 -14.99 7.48
C LEU A 30 -6.62 -15.81 7.11
N GLU A 31 -7.79 -15.31 7.52
CA GLU A 31 -9.09 -15.84 7.14
C GLU A 31 -9.98 -14.70 6.63
N ILE A 32 -10.55 -14.88 5.44
CA ILE A 32 -11.48 -13.93 4.84
C ILE A 32 -12.81 -14.66 4.73
N SER A 33 -13.71 -14.35 5.65
CA SER A 33 -15.05 -14.94 5.67
C SER A 33 -15.95 -14.34 4.58
N ASP A 34 -17.05 -15.03 4.28
CA ASP A 34 -18.07 -14.53 3.37
C ASP A 34 -18.71 -13.22 3.89
N GLU A 35 -18.93 -13.13 5.21
CA GLU A 35 -19.44 -11.92 5.87
C GLU A 35 -18.48 -10.73 5.71
N PHE A 36 -17.16 -10.99 5.81
CA PHE A 36 -16.16 -9.95 5.58
C PHE A 36 -16.08 -9.54 4.10
N SER A 37 -16.25 -10.50 3.18
CA SER A 37 -16.33 -10.20 1.75
C SER A 37 -17.56 -9.36 1.42
N GLU A 38 -18.70 -9.62 2.05
CA GLU A 38 -19.91 -8.81 1.93
C GLU A 38 -19.73 -7.41 2.51
N ALA A 39 -19.07 -7.30 3.67
CA ALA A 39 -18.68 -6.02 4.25
C ALA A 39 -17.80 -5.19 3.30
N ILE A 40 -16.78 -5.79 2.67
CA ILE A 40 -15.94 -5.08 1.68
C ILE A 40 -16.78 -4.63 0.48
N ARG A 41 -17.71 -5.46 -0.02
CA ARG A 41 -18.60 -5.07 -1.13
C ARG A 41 -19.49 -3.88 -0.77
N ALA A 42 -19.88 -3.74 0.50
CA ALA A 42 -20.65 -2.58 0.97
C ALA A 42 -19.83 -1.26 0.94
N LEU A 43 -18.50 -1.34 0.95
CA LEU A 43 -17.59 -0.19 0.85
C LEU A 43 -17.34 0.28 -0.60
N LYS A 44 -17.94 -0.39 -1.60
CA LYS A 44 -17.78 -0.05 -3.02
C LYS A 44 -18.10 1.42 -3.31
N GLY A 45 -17.22 2.08 -4.08
CA GLY A 45 -17.25 3.50 -4.41
C GLY A 45 -16.52 4.41 -3.40
N ASN A 46 -15.95 3.84 -2.33
CA ASN A 46 -15.10 4.53 -1.36
C ASN A 46 -13.75 3.82 -1.19
N GLU A 47 -13.28 3.13 -2.23
CA GLU A 47 -12.02 2.39 -2.23
C GLU A 47 -10.83 3.32 -1.93
N ASP A 48 -10.91 4.59 -2.32
CA ASP A 48 -9.91 5.63 -2.08
C ASP A 48 -9.63 5.88 -0.58
N LYS A 49 -10.61 5.59 0.27
CA LYS A 49 -10.53 5.75 1.74
C LYS A 49 -10.00 4.51 2.44
N ILE A 50 -9.85 3.39 1.73
CA ILE A 50 -9.48 2.10 2.33
C ILE A 50 -7.96 2.03 2.45
N ARG A 51 -7.49 1.65 3.63
CA ARG A 51 -6.12 1.22 3.91
C ARG A 51 -6.15 -0.17 4.51
N VAL A 52 -5.40 -1.08 3.91
CA VAL A 52 -5.31 -2.45 4.39
C VAL A 52 -4.08 -2.57 5.26
N VAL A 53 -4.21 -3.22 6.41
CA VAL A 53 -3.12 -3.41 7.36
C VAL A 53 -3.00 -4.91 7.65
N LEU A 54 -1.86 -5.49 7.26
CA LEU A 54 -1.48 -6.85 7.59
C LEU A 54 -0.71 -6.84 8.90
N ASN A 55 -1.44 -7.03 10.00
CA ASN A 55 -0.96 -6.96 11.37
C ASN A 55 -0.33 -8.28 11.83
N LYS A 56 0.47 -8.21 12.91
CA LYS A 56 1.20 -9.35 13.51
C LYS A 56 2.13 -10.06 12.53
N ALA A 57 2.71 -9.31 11.59
CA ALA A 57 3.65 -9.84 10.61
C ALA A 57 4.94 -10.41 11.25
N ASP A 58 5.24 -10.04 12.50
CA ASP A 58 6.37 -10.55 13.28
C ASP A 58 6.17 -11.98 13.83
N MET A 59 4.94 -12.48 13.83
CA MET A 59 4.59 -13.84 14.25
C MET A 59 4.87 -14.90 13.18
N VAL A 60 5.26 -14.49 11.98
CA VAL A 60 5.49 -15.36 10.83
C VAL A 60 6.88 -15.14 10.23
N GLU A 61 7.48 -16.19 9.69
CA GLU A 61 8.76 -16.09 8.97
C GLU A 61 8.60 -15.38 7.63
N THR A 62 9.70 -14.82 7.12
CA THR A 62 9.72 -14.02 5.88
C THR A 62 9.08 -14.72 4.68
N GLN A 63 9.35 -16.01 4.46
CA GLN A 63 8.73 -16.75 3.34
C GLN A 63 7.23 -16.94 3.52
N GLN A 64 6.78 -17.21 4.75
CA GLN A 64 5.37 -17.38 5.06
C GLN A 64 4.63 -16.05 4.93
N LEU A 65 5.25 -14.95 5.37
CA LEU A 65 4.72 -13.59 5.23
C LEU A 65 4.42 -13.25 3.76
N MET A 66 5.36 -13.56 2.86
CA MET A 66 5.16 -13.32 1.42
C MET A 66 4.01 -14.15 0.83
N ARG A 67 3.82 -15.39 1.31
CA ARG A 67 2.68 -16.24 0.89
C ARG A 67 1.35 -15.68 1.40
N VAL A 68 1.30 -15.26 2.66
CA VAL A 68 0.11 -14.66 3.28
C VAL A 68 -0.25 -13.35 2.59
N TYR A 69 0.73 -12.49 2.34
CA TYR A 69 0.56 -11.25 1.59
C TYR A 69 0.00 -11.51 0.18
N GLY A 70 0.58 -12.46 -0.56
CA GLY A 70 0.09 -12.84 -1.88
C GLY A 70 -1.35 -13.38 -1.86
N ALA A 71 -1.69 -14.19 -0.86
CA ALA A 71 -3.05 -14.71 -0.68
C ALA A 71 -4.07 -13.60 -0.34
N LEU A 72 -3.68 -12.63 0.48
CA LEU A 72 -4.49 -11.45 0.80
C LEU A 72 -4.75 -10.60 -0.45
N MET A 73 -3.72 -10.30 -1.24
CA MET A 73 -3.88 -9.51 -2.46
C MET A 73 -4.77 -10.21 -3.48
N TRP A 74 -4.59 -11.53 -3.65
CA TRP A 74 -5.40 -12.34 -4.56
C TRP A 74 -6.89 -12.33 -4.17
N SER A 75 -7.18 -12.46 -2.87
CA SER A 75 -8.55 -12.46 -2.37
C SER A 75 -9.21 -11.08 -2.42
N LEU A 76 -8.50 -10.02 -2.04
CA LEU A 76 -8.98 -8.64 -2.17
C LEU A 76 -9.29 -8.28 -3.63
N GLY A 77 -8.42 -8.68 -4.56
CA GLY A 77 -8.64 -8.46 -5.99
C GLY A 77 -9.94 -9.10 -6.51
N LYS A 78 -10.30 -10.28 -6.01
CA LYS A 78 -11.57 -10.94 -6.34
C LYS A 78 -12.80 -10.23 -5.77
N VAL A 79 -12.68 -9.62 -4.60
CA VAL A 79 -13.82 -9.02 -3.88
C VAL A 79 -14.10 -7.59 -4.34
N ILE A 80 -13.06 -6.78 -4.52
CA ILE A 80 -13.19 -5.34 -4.83
C ILE A 80 -13.45 -5.12 -6.32
N ASN A 81 -12.88 -5.98 -7.19
CA ASN A 81 -13.10 -5.93 -8.65
C ASN A 81 -12.84 -4.54 -9.26
N THR A 82 -11.78 -3.88 -8.82
CA THR A 82 -11.25 -2.64 -9.40
C THR A 82 -9.86 -2.90 -10.00
N PRO A 83 -9.49 -2.20 -11.09
CA PRO A 83 -8.13 -2.29 -11.64
C PRO A 83 -7.07 -1.68 -10.71
N GLU A 84 -7.50 -0.79 -9.80
CA GLU A 84 -6.64 -0.15 -8.81
C GLU A 84 -6.35 -1.10 -7.63
N VAL A 85 -5.07 -1.21 -7.30
CA VAL A 85 -4.56 -2.08 -6.23
C VAL A 85 -4.54 -1.29 -4.92
N LEU A 86 -5.18 -1.82 -3.87
CA LEU A 86 -5.14 -1.19 -2.54
C LEU A 86 -3.73 -1.27 -1.92
N ARG A 87 -3.31 -0.18 -1.26
CA ARG A 87 -2.10 -0.15 -0.43
C ARG A 87 -2.31 -1.02 0.82
N VAL A 88 -1.35 -1.92 1.06
CA VAL A 88 -1.29 -2.79 2.24
C VAL A 88 -0.07 -2.41 3.05
N PHE A 89 -0.27 -2.05 4.33
CA PHE A 89 0.80 -1.81 5.28
C PHE A 89 1.10 -3.07 6.07
N ILE A 90 2.36 -3.49 6.08
CA ILE A 90 2.79 -4.73 6.73
C ILE A 90 3.52 -4.39 8.01
N GLY A 91 3.06 -4.90 9.15
CA GLY A 91 3.71 -4.61 10.42
C GLY A 91 3.11 -5.33 11.61
N SER A 92 3.59 -4.94 12.78
CA SER A 92 3.03 -5.38 14.06
C SER A 92 2.73 -4.15 14.90
N PHE A 93 1.47 -3.72 14.88
CA PHE A 93 1.03 -2.44 15.42
C PHE A 93 0.72 -2.55 16.92
N TRP A 94 1.74 -2.88 17.70
CA TRP A 94 1.65 -3.02 19.15
C TRP A 94 2.92 -2.51 19.85
N ALA A 95 2.85 -2.27 21.16
CA ALA A 95 3.99 -1.79 21.94
C ALA A 95 4.96 -2.90 22.38
N GLN A 96 4.70 -4.16 22.01
CA GLN A 96 5.50 -5.30 22.46
C GLN A 96 6.74 -5.50 21.58
N PRO A 97 7.80 -6.15 22.09
CA PRO A 97 8.96 -6.52 21.28
C PRO A 97 8.54 -7.45 20.13
N LEU A 98 9.18 -7.29 18.97
CA LEU A 98 8.98 -8.17 17.82
C LEU A 98 9.45 -9.59 18.15
N LEU A 99 8.64 -10.59 17.83
CA LEU A 99 9.06 -11.99 17.96
C LEU A 99 10.11 -12.36 16.91
N ASN A 100 9.91 -11.92 15.66
CA ASN A 100 10.88 -12.03 14.59
C ASN A 100 11.33 -10.63 14.13
N ALA A 101 12.62 -10.34 14.30
CA ALA A 101 13.22 -9.05 13.97
C ALA A 101 13.84 -8.99 12.57
N GLU A 102 13.81 -10.07 11.78
CA GLU A 102 14.40 -10.11 10.43
C GLU A 102 13.91 -8.97 9.53
N ASN A 103 12.60 -8.71 9.53
CA ASN A 103 11.97 -7.67 8.70
C ASN A 103 11.67 -6.38 9.47
N ARG A 104 12.39 -6.11 10.57
CA ARG A 104 12.13 -4.95 11.43
C ARG A 104 12.10 -3.63 10.66
N ARG A 105 13.08 -3.40 9.78
CA ARG A 105 13.17 -2.19 8.95
C ARG A 105 11.93 -2.00 8.08
N LEU A 106 11.41 -3.08 7.48
CA LEU A 106 10.18 -3.04 6.69
C LEU A 106 8.98 -2.63 7.55
N PHE A 107 8.83 -3.23 8.74
CA PHE A 107 7.72 -2.91 9.63
C PHE A 107 7.74 -1.46 10.10
N GLU A 108 8.92 -0.92 10.42
CA GLU A 108 9.09 0.47 10.85
C GLU A 108 8.80 1.47 9.73
N LEU A 109 9.22 1.17 8.48
CA LEU A 109 8.91 2.00 7.31
C LEU A 109 7.41 1.99 7.00
N GLU A 110 6.76 0.82 6.99
CA GLU A 110 5.32 0.73 6.72
C GLU A 110 4.48 1.34 7.87
N GLU A 111 4.94 1.27 9.12
CA GLU A 111 4.31 1.99 10.25
C GLU A 111 4.40 3.51 10.05
N GLN A 112 5.56 4.02 9.64
CA GLN A 112 5.76 5.45 9.36
C GLN A 112 4.90 5.93 8.19
N ASP A 113 4.85 5.19 7.08
CA ASP A 113 4.00 5.50 5.93
C ASP A 113 2.52 5.61 6.33
N LEU A 114 2.03 4.63 7.11
CA LEU A 114 0.65 4.65 7.60
C LEU A 114 0.40 5.85 8.52
N PHE A 115 1.35 6.16 9.41
CA PHE A 115 1.22 7.28 10.32
C PHE A 115 1.23 8.62 9.59
N GLN A 116 2.07 8.77 8.57
CA GLN A 116 2.11 9.97 7.75
C GLN A 116 0.77 10.16 7.00
N ASP A 117 0.20 9.09 6.44
CA ASP A 117 -1.12 9.14 5.79
C ASP A 117 -2.23 9.55 6.78
N ILE A 118 -2.20 9.03 8.02
CA ILE A 118 -3.14 9.41 9.09
C ILE A 118 -2.93 10.86 9.53
N GLN A 119 -1.68 11.30 9.73
CA GLN A 119 -1.33 12.67 10.13
C GLN A 119 -1.78 13.70 9.10
N ASN A 120 -1.77 13.33 7.81
CA ASN A 120 -2.18 14.19 6.70
C ASN A 120 -3.70 14.22 6.48
N LEU A 121 -4.49 13.42 7.20
CA LEU A 121 -5.95 13.42 7.06
C LEU A 121 -6.59 14.80 7.26
N PRO A 122 -6.26 15.58 8.31
CA PRO A 122 -6.89 16.87 8.55
C PRO A 122 -6.57 17.90 7.47
N ARG A 123 -5.34 17.88 6.93
CA ARG A 123 -4.92 18.78 5.84
C ARG A 123 -5.75 18.55 4.58
N ASN A 124 -6.01 17.29 4.24
CA ASN A 124 -6.74 16.92 3.02
C ASN A 124 -8.27 16.80 3.23
N ALA A 125 -8.80 17.17 4.42
CA ALA A 125 -10.20 16.96 4.77
C ALA A 125 -11.16 17.77 3.88
N ALA A 126 -10.78 18.99 3.50
CA ALA A 126 -11.61 19.86 2.68
C ALA A 126 -11.79 19.29 1.25
N LEU A 127 -10.71 18.82 0.62
CA LEU A 127 -10.76 18.11 -0.66
C LEU A 127 -11.60 16.84 -0.60
N ARG A 128 -11.46 16.03 0.46
CA ARG A 128 -12.27 14.81 0.62
C ARG A 128 -13.76 15.12 0.75
N ARG A 129 -14.12 16.13 1.56
CA ARG A 129 -15.51 16.59 1.70
C ARG A 129 -16.08 17.09 0.38
N LEU A 130 -15.29 17.80 -0.42
CA LEU A 130 -15.67 18.21 -1.77
C LEU A 130 -15.95 16.99 -2.66
N ASN A 131 -15.04 16.01 -2.68
CA ASN A 131 -15.21 14.78 -3.46
C ASN A 131 -16.47 14.00 -3.04
N ASP A 132 -16.74 13.88 -1.74
CA ASP A 132 -17.95 13.24 -1.22
C ASP A 132 -19.22 14.01 -1.62
N LEU A 133 -19.17 15.34 -1.62
CA LEU A 133 -20.26 16.18 -2.13
C LEU A 133 -20.51 15.93 -3.61
N VAL A 134 -19.46 15.83 -4.43
CA VAL A 134 -19.57 15.50 -5.87
C VAL A 134 -20.22 14.14 -6.07
N LYS A 135 -19.74 13.12 -5.35
CA LYS A 135 -20.28 11.75 -5.40
C LYS A 135 -21.77 11.75 -5.04
N ARG A 136 -22.15 12.46 -3.97
CA ARG A 136 -23.56 12.59 -3.53
C ARG A 136 -24.42 13.36 -4.52
N ALA A 137 -23.93 14.48 -5.05
CA ALA A 137 -24.64 15.28 -6.04
C ALA A 137 -24.97 14.46 -7.30
N ARG A 138 -24.00 13.68 -7.80
CA ARG A 138 -24.23 12.75 -8.93
C ARG A 138 -25.28 11.69 -8.61
N LEU A 139 -25.24 11.11 -7.41
CA LEU A 139 -26.25 10.13 -6.98
C LEU A 139 -27.67 10.75 -6.89
N VAL A 140 -27.78 11.96 -6.34
CA VAL A 140 -29.05 12.70 -6.28
C VAL A 140 -29.57 12.99 -7.68
N ARG A 141 -28.69 13.40 -8.61
CA ARG A 141 -29.04 13.62 -10.01
C ARG A 141 -29.62 12.37 -10.66
N VAL A 142 -28.96 11.22 -10.51
CA VAL A 142 -29.43 9.94 -11.05
C VAL A 142 -30.77 9.53 -10.42
N ARG A 143 -30.90 9.64 -9.09
CA ARG A 143 -32.15 9.30 -8.40
C ARG A 143 -33.29 10.24 -8.78
N ALA A 144 -33.05 11.52 -9.00
CA ALA A 144 -34.08 12.46 -9.44
C ALA A 144 -34.44 12.23 -10.91
N GLY A 145 -33.45 12.24 -11.80
CA GLY A 145 -33.63 12.11 -13.25
C GLY A 145 -34.12 10.74 -13.69
N GLY A 146 -33.72 9.68 -12.98
CA GLY A 146 -34.14 8.31 -13.19
C GLY A 146 -35.03 7.80 -12.07
N VAL A 147 -35.89 8.57 -11.40
CA VAL A 147 -37.07 8.00 -10.69
C VAL A 147 -38.29 8.86 -11.00
N LEU A 148 -38.06 10.12 -11.37
CA LEU A 148 -39.09 11.09 -11.73
C LEU A 148 -39.11 11.39 -13.24
N SER A 149 -38.50 10.52 -14.07
CA SER A 149 -38.41 10.71 -15.52
C SER A 149 -39.78 10.60 -16.21
N PRO A 150 -39.98 11.25 -17.38
CA PRO A 150 -41.29 11.34 -18.04
C PRO A 150 -42.06 10.03 -18.26
N PRO A 151 -41.47 8.88 -18.68
CA PRO A 151 -42.21 7.64 -18.86
C PRO A 151 -42.88 7.14 -17.59
N ILE A 152 -42.34 7.47 -16.41
CA ILE A 152 -42.94 7.14 -15.11
C ILE A 152 -44.21 7.97 -14.90
N SER A 153 -44.14 9.29 -15.06
CA SER A 153 -45.32 10.17 -14.93
C SER A 153 -46.44 9.84 -15.93
N GLN A 154 -46.08 9.41 -17.14
CA GLN A 154 -47.02 8.98 -18.18
C GLN A 154 -47.67 7.62 -17.85
N PHE A 155 -46.94 6.71 -17.20
CA PHE A 155 -47.48 5.43 -16.74
C PHE A 155 -48.51 5.62 -15.61
N TRP A 156 -48.24 6.51 -14.65
CA TRP A 156 -49.12 6.73 -13.48
C TRP A 156 -50.35 7.55 -13.80
N GLY A 157 -50.24 8.56 -14.68
CA GLY A 157 -51.36 9.42 -15.07
C GLY A 157 -52.46 8.70 -15.85
N VAL A 158 -52.13 7.58 -16.51
CA VAL A 158 -53.07 6.82 -17.36
C VAL A 158 -53.72 5.65 -16.62
N TYR A 159 -53.01 4.99 -15.70
CA TYR A 159 -53.48 3.71 -15.15
C TYR A 159 -53.93 3.72 -13.69
N GLY A 160 -53.74 4.80 -12.93
CA GLY A 160 -54.24 4.87 -11.54
C GLY A 160 -53.81 3.69 -10.65
N VAL A 161 -52.69 3.03 -10.99
CA VAL A 161 -52.21 1.84 -10.27
C VAL A 161 -51.38 2.30 -9.08
N LEU A 162 -51.55 1.64 -7.95
CA LEU A 162 -50.78 1.88 -6.72
C LEU A 162 -49.36 1.29 -6.76
N SER A 163 -49.02 0.50 -7.79
CA SER A 163 -47.77 -0.26 -7.90
C SER A 163 -47.35 -0.48 -9.38
N PRO A 164 -46.05 -0.44 -9.74
CA PRO A 164 -45.61 -0.67 -11.12
C PRO A 164 -45.70 -2.16 -11.49
N PRO A 165 -45.93 -2.52 -12.77
CA PRO A 165 -45.91 -3.92 -13.21
C PRO A 165 -44.50 -4.52 -13.14
N PRO A 166 -44.34 -5.85 -12.98
CA PRO A 166 -43.03 -6.51 -12.85
C PRO A 166 -42.03 -6.21 -13.97
N GLN A 167 -42.54 -5.99 -15.19
CA GLN A 167 -41.76 -5.69 -16.40
C GLN A 167 -41.09 -4.30 -16.36
N PHE A 168 -41.62 -3.37 -15.55
CA PHE A 168 -41.08 -2.02 -15.35
C PHE A 168 -39.72 -2.05 -14.63
N TRP A 169 -39.58 -2.96 -13.67
CA TRP A 169 -38.34 -3.14 -12.91
C TRP A 169 -37.20 -3.70 -13.75
N GLY A 170 -37.52 -4.52 -14.76
CA GLY A 170 -36.53 -5.07 -15.69
C GLY A 170 -35.79 -3.99 -16.50
N PHE A 171 -36.47 -2.90 -16.88
CA PHE A 171 -35.86 -1.76 -17.58
C PHE A 171 -34.99 -0.87 -16.68
N TYR A 172 -35.23 -0.92 -15.38
CA TYR A 172 -34.63 -0.03 -14.38
C TYR A 172 -33.41 -0.63 -13.68
N TRP A 173 -33.29 -1.95 -13.76
CA TRP A 173 -32.28 -2.76 -13.07
C TRP A 173 -31.39 -3.54 -14.04
N ASP A 174 -31.52 -3.31 -15.35
CA ASP A 174 -30.65 -3.94 -16.35
C ASP A 174 -29.22 -3.35 -16.20
N PRO A 175 -28.20 -4.18 -15.85
CA PRO A 175 -26.84 -3.69 -15.66
C PRO A 175 -26.20 -3.16 -16.95
N ASP A 176 -26.71 -3.54 -18.12
CA ASP A 176 -26.32 -3.04 -19.44
C ASP A 176 -27.57 -2.64 -20.25
N PRO A 177 -28.15 -1.44 -20.03
CA PRO A 177 -29.27 -1.00 -20.84
C PRO A 177 -28.82 -0.83 -22.30
N PRO A 178 -29.63 -1.18 -23.30
CA PRO A 178 -29.27 -0.99 -24.69
C PRO A 178 -28.93 0.50 -24.93
N HIS A 179 -27.70 0.75 -25.42
CA HIS A 179 -27.10 2.06 -25.71
C HIS A 179 -28.00 3.03 -26.51
N SER A 180 -29.09 2.53 -27.11
CA SER A 180 -30.03 3.26 -27.94
C SER A 180 -31.04 4.15 -27.19
N TYR A 181 -31.27 3.99 -25.87
CA TYR A 181 -32.28 4.78 -25.16
C TYR A 181 -31.75 6.01 -24.41
N PHE A 182 -30.47 6.03 -24.04
CA PHE A 182 -29.75 7.22 -23.54
C PHE A 182 -28.89 7.88 -24.64
N GLY A 183 -29.03 7.42 -25.87
CA GLY A 183 -28.33 7.92 -27.05
C GLY A 183 -28.93 9.23 -27.56
N GLY A 184 -28.57 10.33 -26.93
CA GLY A 184 -28.81 11.66 -27.47
C GLY A 184 -28.76 12.72 -26.39
N SER A 185 -27.70 13.53 -26.41
CA SER A 185 -27.49 14.80 -25.68
C SER A 185 -26.88 14.82 -24.28
N LEU A 186 -26.78 13.72 -23.53
CA LEU A 186 -26.06 13.69 -22.24
C LEU A 186 -24.88 12.72 -22.33
N GLY A 187 -23.69 13.24 -22.61
CA GLY A 187 -22.42 12.50 -22.58
C GLY A 187 -22.03 12.08 -21.15
N LEU A 188 -22.86 11.28 -20.50
CA LEU A 188 -22.53 10.62 -19.26
C LEU A 188 -21.71 9.38 -19.61
N LEU A 189 -20.39 9.52 -19.56
CA LEU A 189 -19.49 8.40 -19.31
C LEU A 189 -20.10 7.60 -18.17
N THR A 190 -20.44 6.34 -18.39
CA THR A 190 -20.95 5.42 -17.37
C THR A 190 -19.85 5.14 -16.34
N PRO A 191 -19.88 5.71 -15.12
CA PRO A 191 -19.04 5.28 -14.02
C PRO A 191 -19.87 4.31 -13.15
N PRO A 192 -19.30 3.63 -12.15
CA PRO A 192 -19.98 2.55 -11.43
C PRO A 192 -21.05 3.16 -10.53
N PHE A 193 -22.25 3.39 -11.04
CA PHE A 193 -23.36 3.81 -10.20
C PHE A 193 -23.71 2.65 -9.26
N ARG A 194 -23.71 2.98 -7.96
CA ARG A 194 -24.15 2.10 -6.88
C ARG A 194 -25.51 1.47 -7.26
N PRO A 195 -25.75 0.18 -6.97
CA PRO A 195 -27.06 -0.42 -7.21
C PRO A 195 -28.14 0.45 -6.55
N LEU A 196 -29.23 0.68 -7.29
CA LEU A 196 -30.41 1.41 -6.80
C LEU A 196 -30.89 0.78 -5.48
N PRO A 197 -31.60 1.53 -4.61
CA PRO A 197 -32.17 0.96 -3.39
C PRO A 197 -32.97 -0.31 -3.72
N PRO A 198 -32.95 -1.35 -2.86
CA PRO A 198 -33.69 -2.59 -3.09
C PRO A 198 -35.15 -2.28 -3.45
N GLN A 199 -35.72 -3.02 -4.41
CA GLN A 199 -37.11 -2.83 -4.87
C GLN A 199 -38.10 -2.76 -3.70
N GLU A 200 -37.81 -3.48 -2.62
CA GLU A 200 -38.54 -3.48 -1.35
C GLU A 200 -38.70 -2.08 -0.75
N GLN A 201 -37.70 -1.20 -0.81
CA GLN A 201 -37.79 0.16 -0.27
C GLN A 201 -38.69 1.06 -1.12
N LEU A 202 -38.77 0.81 -2.42
CA LEU A 202 -39.61 1.58 -3.34
C LEU A 202 -41.08 1.15 -3.24
N LEU A 203 -41.35 -0.13 -2.99
CA LEU A 203 -42.70 -0.68 -2.84
C LEU A 203 -43.45 -0.17 -1.59
N VAL A 204 -42.72 0.34 -0.59
CA VAL A 204 -43.31 0.91 0.64
C VAL A 204 -43.84 2.33 0.44
N HIS A 205 -43.46 3.01 -0.66
CA HIS A 205 -43.81 4.40 -0.89
C HIS A 205 -44.98 4.56 -1.88
N ASP A 206 -45.89 5.47 -1.55
CA ASP A 206 -46.98 5.89 -2.44
C ASP A 206 -46.45 6.83 -3.53
N PHE A 207 -46.31 6.30 -4.74
CA PHE A 207 -45.72 7.00 -5.88
C PHE A 207 -46.53 8.21 -6.34
N THR A 208 -47.82 8.28 -6.02
CA THR A 208 -48.68 9.42 -6.38
C THR A 208 -48.33 10.70 -5.62
N ARG A 209 -47.61 10.57 -4.49
CA ARG A 209 -47.17 11.70 -3.66
C ARG A 209 -45.84 12.29 -4.09
N PHE A 210 -45.15 11.67 -5.06
CA PHE A 210 -43.86 12.18 -5.50
C PHE A 210 -44.01 13.48 -6.28
N PRO A 211 -43.23 14.53 -5.94
CA PRO A 211 -43.25 15.77 -6.69
C PRO A 211 -42.71 15.53 -8.10
N GLY A 212 -43.33 16.16 -9.09
CA GLY A 212 -42.82 16.15 -10.46
C GLY A 212 -41.40 16.72 -10.54
N LEU A 213 -40.63 16.25 -11.53
CA LEU A 213 -39.26 16.69 -11.73
C LEU A 213 -39.23 18.20 -11.99
N LYS A 214 -38.43 18.94 -11.19
CA LYS A 214 -38.24 20.39 -11.34
C LYS A 214 -36.95 20.64 -12.13
N PRO A 215 -37.00 21.01 -13.43
CA PRO A 215 -35.81 21.16 -14.26
C PRO A 215 -34.84 22.23 -13.74
N ARG A 216 -35.37 23.26 -13.09
CA ARG A 216 -34.56 24.33 -12.45
C ARG A 216 -33.63 23.80 -11.36
N LEU A 217 -34.07 22.83 -10.56
CA LEU A 217 -33.26 22.24 -9.49
C LEU A 217 -32.16 21.32 -10.05
N LEU A 218 -32.45 20.61 -11.14
CA LEU A 218 -31.43 19.84 -11.85
C LEU A 218 -30.40 20.75 -12.53
N ALA A 219 -30.84 21.86 -13.14
CA ALA A 219 -29.93 22.84 -13.73
C ALA A 219 -28.97 23.44 -12.68
N ALA A 220 -29.47 23.78 -11.48
CA ALA A 220 -28.62 24.25 -10.38
C ALA A 220 -27.61 23.20 -9.89
N LEU A 221 -28.00 21.91 -9.89
CA LEU A 221 -27.11 20.81 -9.54
C LEU A 221 -26.00 20.62 -10.60
N ASP A 222 -26.34 20.81 -11.87
CA ASP A 222 -25.40 20.72 -12.98
C ASP A 222 -24.43 21.90 -12.99
N GLU A 223 -24.91 23.11 -12.69
CA GLU A 223 -24.11 24.32 -12.49
C GLU A 223 -23.10 24.13 -11.35
N LEU A 224 -23.55 23.58 -10.21
CA LEU A 224 -22.67 23.23 -9.10
C LEU A 224 -21.57 22.26 -9.53
N LEU A 225 -21.93 21.21 -10.26
CA LEU A 225 -20.99 20.16 -10.67
C LEU A 225 -19.94 20.61 -11.71
N THR A 226 -20.26 21.63 -12.50
CA THR A 226 -19.44 22.09 -13.63
C THR A 226 -18.69 23.39 -13.36
N THR A 227 -19.32 24.33 -12.67
CA THR A 227 -18.83 25.70 -12.53
C THR A 227 -18.35 25.97 -11.11
N ASP A 228 -19.19 25.75 -10.10
CA ASP A 228 -18.86 26.10 -8.71
C ASP A 228 -17.70 25.28 -8.16
N ILE A 229 -17.71 23.96 -8.40
CA ILE A 229 -16.61 23.08 -7.98
C ILE A 229 -15.30 23.47 -8.66
N ALA A 230 -15.33 23.81 -9.95
CA ALA A 230 -14.14 24.23 -10.69
C ALA A 230 -13.54 25.52 -10.10
N ALA A 231 -14.39 26.46 -9.66
CA ALA A 231 -13.96 27.69 -9.01
C ALA A 231 -13.41 27.48 -7.59
N LEU A 232 -13.82 26.42 -6.89
CA LEU A 232 -13.32 26.08 -5.55
C LEU A 232 -11.94 25.41 -5.57
N MET A 233 -11.58 24.67 -6.63
CA MET A 233 -10.31 23.93 -6.69
C MET A 233 -9.04 24.81 -6.53
N PRO A 234 -8.94 26.02 -7.10
CA PRO A 234 -7.82 26.93 -6.83
C PRO A 234 -7.78 27.41 -5.38
N LEU A 235 -8.93 27.71 -4.78
CA LEU A 235 -9.03 28.20 -3.39
C LEU A 235 -8.62 27.11 -2.40
N LEU A 236 -9.05 25.87 -2.62
CA LEU A 236 -8.66 24.72 -1.80
C LEU A 236 -7.16 24.47 -1.84
N ARG A 237 -6.53 24.55 -3.02
CA ARG A 237 -5.07 24.42 -3.13
C ARG A 237 -4.32 25.53 -2.38
N GLN A 238 -4.87 26.74 -2.36
CA GLN A 238 -4.30 27.84 -1.61
C GLN A 238 -4.46 27.63 -0.09
N GLU A 239 -5.64 27.18 0.36
CA GLU A 239 -5.89 26.84 1.76
C GLU A 239 -4.97 25.72 2.26
N GLU A 240 -4.66 24.72 1.42
CA GLU A 240 -3.69 23.66 1.74
C GLU A 240 -2.26 24.19 1.93
N LEU A 241 -1.86 25.20 1.16
CA LEU A 241 -0.54 25.84 1.26
C LEU A 241 -0.47 26.80 2.45
N ASP A 242 -1.57 27.49 2.76
CA ASP A 242 -1.68 28.44 3.86
C ASP A 242 -1.96 27.75 5.22
N ALA A 243 -2.27 26.45 5.21
CA ALA A 243 -2.56 25.69 6.41
C ALA A 243 -1.31 25.58 7.30
N PRO A 244 -1.42 25.88 8.62
CA PRO A 244 -0.28 25.81 9.52
C PRO A 244 0.27 24.38 9.60
N GLU A 245 1.60 24.24 9.68
CA GLU A 245 2.26 22.92 9.75
C GLU A 245 1.72 22.04 10.90
N ASN A 246 1.25 22.69 11.97
CA ASN A 246 0.68 22.08 13.17
C ASN A 246 -0.75 21.54 13.03
N LEU A 247 -1.37 21.61 11.85
CA LEU A 247 -2.75 21.11 11.65
C LEU A 247 -2.84 19.56 11.59
N GLY A 248 -1.70 18.88 11.51
CA GLY A 248 -1.63 17.41 11.52
C GLY A 248 -1.97 16.80 12.88
N VAL A 249 -2.17 15.48 12.92
CA VAL A 249 -2.37 14.75 14.18
C VAL A 249 -1.10 14.84 15.04
N GLN A 250 -1.19 15.45 16.23
CA GLN A 250 -0.07 15.63 17.15
C GLN A 250 -0.18 14.70 18.37
N GLY A 251 0.97 14.26 18.89
CA GLY A 251 1.06 13.53 20.15
C GLY A 251 0.95 12.00 20.04
N GLY A 252 1.48 11.30 21.04
CA GLY A 252 1.27 9.87 21.23
C GLY A 252 2.13 9.00 20.32
N ALA A 253 1.52 8.10 19.55
CA ALA A 253 2.24 7.22 18.63
C ALA A 253 2.93 7.96 17.47
N PHE A 254 2.54 9.22 17.26
CA PHE A 254 2.92 10.10 16.17
C PHE A 254 4.09 11.05 16.52
N ASP A 255 4.50 11.11 17.79
CA ASP A 255 5.65 11.91 18.19
C ASP A 255 6.93 11.24 17.70
N GLY A 256 7.70 11.93 16.84
CA GLY A 256 8.98 11.48 16.29
C GLY A 256 10.02 11.03 17.33
N THR A 257 9.75 11.25 18.62
CA THR A 257 10.45 10.66 19.77
C THR A 257 10.49 9.12 19.79
N ARG A 258 9.62 8.40 19.05
CA ARG A 258 9.64 6.92 19.00
C ARG A 258 10.87 6.35 18.32
N GLN A 259 11.51 7.07 17.41
CA GLN A 259 12.80 6.66 16.84
C GLN A 259 13.97 6.82 17.85
N GLY A 260 13.70 7.35 19.05
CA GLY A 260 14.72 7.63 20.05
C GLY A 260 15.58 8.83 19.65
N PRO A 261 16.35 9.40 20.61
CA PRO A 261 17.16 10.60 20.37
C PRO A 261 18.35 10.36 19.42
N PHE A 262 18.52 9.14 18.91
CA PHE A 262 19.61 8.72 18.04
C PHE A 262 19.12 8.06 16.74
N GLY A 263 17.80 7.90 16.53
CA GLY A 263 17.25 7.24 15.34
C GLY A 263 17.12 8.13 14.12
N GLY A 264 17.57 9.39 14.22
CA GLY A 264 17.66 10.35 13.12
C GLY A 264 19.10 10.68 12.72
N LEU A 265 20.09 9.86 13.12
CA LEU A 265 21.22 9.71 12.22
C LEU A 265 20.65 8.93 11.06
N GLU A 266 20.12 9.67 10.08
CA GLU A 266 20.37 9.34 8.69
C GLU A 266 21.78 8.72 8.71
N GLU A 267 21.89 7.41 8.46
CA GLU A 267 23.10 6.97 7.79
C GLU A 267 23.08 7.89 6.59
N ASP A 268 23.86 8.98 6.67
CA ASP A 268 24.13 9.82 5.54
C ASP A 268 24.54 8.78 4.50
N GLU A 269 23.60 8.46 3.61
CA GLU A 269 23.90 8.26 2.22
C GLU A 269 24.54 9.60 1.84
N GLU A 270 25.79 9.80 2.29
CA GLU A 270 26.78 10.51 1.53
C GLU A 270 26.74 9.75 0.20
N GLU A 271 25.83 10.20 -0.67
CA GLU A 271 26.06 10.31 -2.10
C GLU A 271 27.32 11.17 -2.27
N GLY A 272 28.45 10.64 -1.79
CA GLY A 272 29.77 11.00 -2.23
C GLY A 272 29.86 10.51 -3.65
N GLU A 273 29.44 11.38 -4.56
CA GLU A 273 30.05 11.41 -5.89
C GLU A 273 31.57 11.34 -5.73
N GLU A 274 32.21 10.62 -6.66
CA GLU A 274 33.66 10.49 -6.88
C GLU A 274 34.35 9.25 -6.28
N ASP A 275 34.47 8.22 -7.13
CA ASP A 275 35.56 7.23 -7.15
C ASP A 275 35.98 6.59 -5.81
N GLU A 276 35.12 5.78 -5.20
CA GLU A 276 35.51 4.89 -4.09
C GLU A 276 36.53 3.82 -4.55
N GLU A 277 37.81 4.18 -4.47
CA GLU A 277 38.95 3.28 -4.49
C GLU A 277 38.69 2.14 -3.48
N TRP A 278 38.68 0.89 -3.99
CA TRP A 278 38.35 -0.28 -3.18
C TRP A 278 39.28 -0.33 -1.95
N ALA A 279 38.70 -0.35 -0.74
CA ALA A 279 39.45 -0.13 0.51
C ALA A 279 40.61 -1.12 0.73
N VAL A 280 40.53 -2.28 0.08
CA VAL A 280 41.52 -3.36 0.13
C VAL A 280 42.69 -3.13 -0.84
N MET A 281 42.59 -2.19 -1.79
CA MET A 281 43.64 -1.89 -2.77
C MET A 281 45.00 -1.62 -2.13
N LYS A 282 45.02 -0.92 -0.99
CA LYS A 282 46.24 -0.56 -0.26
C LYS A 282 47.04 -1.79 0.20
N ASP A 283 46.34 -2.85 0.60
CA ASP A 283 46.95 -4.08 1.11
C ASP A 283 46.93 -5.22 0.09
N LYS A 284 46.38 -4.99 -1.11
CA LYS A 284 46.19 -6.01 -2.15
C LYS A 284 47.50 -6.70 -2.52
N ALA A 285 48.59 -5.95 -2.70
CA ALA A 285 49.89 -6.52 -3.06
C ALA A 285 50.41 -7.54 -2.03
N LYS A 286 50.22 -7.25 -0.73
CA LYS A 286 50.60 -8.16 0.36
C LYS A 286 49.77 -9.45 0.34
N TYR A 287 48.47 -9.34 0.06
CA TYR A 287 47.60 -10.50 -0.03
C TYR A 287 47.82 -11.30 -1.31
N ASP A 288 48.15 -10.65 -2.42
CA ASP A 288 48.50 -11.30 -3.69
C ASP A 288 49.77 -12.16 -3.52
N GLU A 289 50.80 -11.67 -2.84
CA GLU A 289 52.01 -12.47 -2.55
C GLU A 289 51.68 -13.77 -1.80
N ILE A 290 50.80 -13.68 -0.78
CA ILE A 290 50.33 -14.84 -0.02
C ILE A 290 49.48 -15.75 -0.91
N PHE A 291 48.57 -15.17 -1.69
CA PHE A 291 47.67 -15.89 -2.58
C PHE A 291 48.44 -16.73 -3.60
N TYR A 292 49.40 -16.13 -4.31
CA TYR A 292 50.24 -16.84 -5.28
C TYR A 292 51.21 -17.81 -4.59
N GLY A 293 51.68 -17.50 -3.38
CA GLY A 293 52.45 -18.44 -2.54
C GLY A 293 51.67 -19.71 -2.16
N LEU A 294 50.35 -19.62 -2.08
CA LEU A 294 49.45 -20.76 -1.88
C LEU A 294 49.15 -21.53 -3.18
N ALA A 295 49.81 -21.20 -4.30
CA ALA A 295 49.71 -21.90 -5.59
C ALA A 295 48.26 -22.13 -6.05
N PRO A 296 47.51 -21.08 -6.41
CA PRO A 296 46.11 -21.19 -6.85
C PRO A 296 46.03 -21.95 -8.17
N LEU A 297 44.95 -22.70 -8.39
CA LEU A 297 44.70 -23.45 -9.61
C LEU A 297 43.74 -22.66 -10.49
N GLY A 298 44.18 -22.28 -11.70
CA GLY A 298 43.33 -21.48 -12.61
C GLY A 298 43.00 -20.09 -12.08
N GLY A 299 43.87 -19.49 -11.25
CA GLY A 299 43.64 -18.18 -10.65
C GLY A 299 42.65 -18.17 -9.49
N LYS A 300 42.20 -19.35 -9.02
CA LYS A 300 41.32 -19.49 -7.86
C LYS A 300 41.90 -20.45 -6.82
N LEU A 301 41.63 -20.18 -5.55
CA LEU A 301 42.01 -21.01 -4.42
C LEU A 301 40.79 -21.76 -3.90
N SER A 302 40.88 -23.09 -3.80
CA SER A 302 39.76 -23.89 -3.30
C SER A 302 39.52 -23.65 -1.81
N GLY A 303 38.26 -23.70 -1.37
CA GLY A 303 37.89 -23.44 0.03
C GLY A 303 38.63 -24.31 1.05
N ARG A 304 39.03 -25.54 0.69
CA ARG A 304 39.84 -26.39 1.57
C ARG A 304 41.22 -25.80 1.85
N ARG A 305 41.87 -25.19 0.84
CA ARG A 305 43.20 -24.58 0.96
C ARG A 305 43.11 -23.21 1.62
N ALA A 306 42.12 -22.40 1.21
CA ALA A 306 41.83 -21.12 1.83
C ALA A 306 41.53 -21.27 3.33
N ARG A 307 40.73 -22.27 3.72
CA ARG A 307 40.46 -22.59 5.13
C ARG A 307 41.74 -22.88 5.92
N GLY A 308 42.69 -23.60 5.34
CA GLY A 308 43.98 -23.88 5.98
C GLY A 308 44.74 -22.61 6.34
N TRP A 309 44.76 -21.64 5.42
CA TRP A 309 45.34 -20.32 5.67
C TRP A 309 44.50 -19.51 6.68
N MET A 310 43.17 -19.45 6.52
CA MET A 310 42.29 -18.70 7.43
C MET A 310 42.40 -19.16 8.89
N VAL A 311 42.54 -20.47 9.13
CA VAL A 311 42.70 -21.02 10.49
C VAL A 311 44.01 -20.57 11.15
N SER A 312 45.05 -20.24 10.37
CA SER A 312 46.32 -19.72 10.91
C SER A 312 46.19 -18.34 11.57
N SER A 313 45.09 -17.62 11.35
CA SER A 313 44.80 -16.33 11.97
C SER A 313 44.36 -16.42 13.45
N ASN A 314 44.20 -17.62 14.01
CA ASN A 314 43.71 -17.88 15.37
C ASN A 314 42.33 -17.30 15.69
N LEU A 315 41.51 -16.99 14.68
CA LEU A 315 40.12 -16.59 14.88
C LEU A 315 39.21 -17.81 15.11
N PRO A 316 38.11 -17.67 15.89
CA PRO A 316 37.14 -18.73 16.09
C PRO A 316 36.52 -19.22 14.77
N SER A 317 36.20 -20.52 14.68
CA SER A 317 35.62 -21.10 13.46
C SER A 317 34.30 -20.46 13.03
N SER A 318 33.48 -19.97 13.97
CA SER A 318 32.25 -19.21 13.67
C SER A 318 32.53 -17.89 12.95
N VAL A 319 33.59 -17.18 13.38
CA VAL A 319 34.03 -15.92 12.79
C VAL A 319 34.62 -16.16 11.40
N LEU A 320 35.49 -17.17 11.25
CA LEU A 320 36.06 -17.54 9.96
C LEU A 320 34.98 -17.98 8.95
N GLY A 321 33.95 -18.69 9.42
CA GLY A 321 32.80 -19.03 8.59
C GLY A 321 32.03 -17.80 8.11
N ARG A 322 31.88 -16.78 8.96
CA ARG A 322 31.24 -15.52 8.56
C ARG A 322 32.10 -14.73 7.57
N ILE A 323 33.41 -14.67 7.78
CA ILE A 323 34.34 -14.03 6.84
C ILE A 323 34.28 -14.73 5.48
N TRP A 324 34.29 -16.07 5.45
CA TRP A 324 34.13 -16.83 4.21
C TRP A 324 32.85 -16.43 3.45
N GLN A 325 31.71 -16.38 4.14
CA GLN A 325 30.43 -16.00 3.54
C GLN A 325 30.42 -14.57 2.98
N LEU A 326 31.21 -13.66 3.56
CA LEU A 326 31.33 -12.29 3.10
C LEU A 326 32.35 -12.14 1.96
N SER A 327 33.35 -13.00 1.89
CA SER A 327 34.45 -12.93 0.92
C SER A 327 34.18 -13.69 -0.37
N ASP A 328 33.43 -14.79 -0.33
CA ASP A 328 32.99 -15.57 -1.49
C ASP A 328 31.77 -14.89 -2.14
N VAL A 329 32.03 -13.82 -2.90
CA VAL A 329 31.02 -12.89 -3.42
C VAL A 329 30.22 -13.53 -4.55
N ASP A 330 30.89 -14.32 -5.41
CA ASP A 330 30.23 -15.05 -6.50
C ASP A 330 29.67 -16.42 -6.06
N ARG A 331 29.95 -16.84 -4.81
CA ARG A 331 29.44 -18.07 -4.17
C ARG A 331 29.81 -19.33 -4.93
N ASP A 332 30.99 -19.34 -5.55
CA ASP A 332 31.48 -20.49 -6.32
C ASP A 332 32.25 -21.52 -5.45
N GLY A 333 32.45 -21.22 -4.16
CA GLY A 333 33.14 -22.09 -3.21
C GLY A 333 34.66 -22.05 -3.33
N MET A 334 35.19 -21.13 -4.12
CA MET A 334 36.60 -20.82 -4.29
C MET A 334 36.81 -19.32 -4.04
N LEU A 335 38.06 -18.90 -3.87
CA LEU A 335 38.40 -17.47 -3.76
C LEU A 335 39.36 -17.12 -4.88
N ASP A 336 39.01 -16.11 -5.67
CA ASP A 336 39.99 -15.46 -6.55
C ASP A 336 40.92 -14.50 -5.77
N ALA A 337 41.83 -13.83 -6.47
CA ALA A 337 42.80 -12.93 -5.83
C ALA A 337 42.13 -11.75 -5.09
N GLU A 338 41.03 -11.22 -5.62
CA GLU A 338 40.36 -10.08 -4.99
C GLU A 338 39.55 -10.52 -3.78
N GLU A 339 38.87 -11.66 -3.86
CA GLU A 339 38.14 -12.26 -2.75
C GLU A 339 39.06 -12.72 -1.63
N PHE A 340 40.25 -13.23 -1.98
CA PHE A 340 41.26 -13.59 -1.00
C PHE A 340 41.81 -12.35 -0.27
N ALA A 341 42.06 -11.26 -1.00
CA ALA A 341 42.45 -9.99 -0.40
C ALA A 341 41.34 -9.43 0.52
N LEU A 342 40.08 -9.55 0.11
CA LEU A 342 38.91 -9.19 0.93
C LEU A 342 38.87 -10.03 2.22
N ALA A 343 39.08 -11.35 2.13
CA ALA A 343 39.15 -12.22 3.30
C ALA A 343 40.27 -11.82 4.26
N GLY A 344 41.46 -11.50 3.72
CA GLY A 344 42.59 -11.00 4.50
C GLY A 344 42.30 -9.69 5.21
N HIS A 345 41.68 -8.75 4.51
CA HIS A 345 41.25 -7.48 5.10
C HIS A 345 40.25 -7.67 6.24
N LEU A 346 39.21 -8.51 6.06
CA LEU A 346 38.21 -8.79 7.09
C LEU A 346 38.82 -9.52 8.31
N ILE A 347 39.80 -10.40 8.10
CA ILE A 347 40.58 -11.00 9.19
C ILE A 347 41.35 -9.92 9.96
N GLY A 348 42.03 -9.00 9.25
CA GLY A 348 42.76 -7.88 9.85
C GLY A 348 41.86 -6.97 10.69
N VAL A 349 40.74 -6.54 10.12
CA VAL A 349 39.71 -5.72 10.80
C VAL A 349 39.23 -6.40 12.08
N LYS A 350 39.04 -7.72 12.05
CA LYS A 350 38.60 -8.47 13.23
C LYS A 350 39.70 -8.62 14.29
N LEU A 351 40.95 -8.76 13.89
CA LEU A 351 42.11 -8.81 14.79
C LEU A 351 42.38 -7.46 15.46
N GLU A 352 42.05 -6.35 14.80
CA GLU A 352 42.05 -4.99 15.36
C GLU A 352 40.91 -4.75 16.38
N GLY A 353 40.03 -5.73 16.57
CA GLY A 353 38.92 -5.65 17.52
C GLY A 353 37.65 -5.00 16.96
N ARG A 354 37.60 -4.68 15.66
CA ARG A 354 36.37 -4.15 15.03
C ARG A 354 35.35 -5.28 14.77
N GLY A 355 34.07 -4.91 14.76
CA GLY A 355 32.97 -5.81 14.40
C GLY A 355 32.99 -6.15 12.91
N LEU A 356 32.56 -7.37 12.57
CA LEU A 356 32.31 -7.72 11.17
C LEU A 356 30.93 -7.17 10.76
N PRO A 357 30.77 -6.64 9.54
CA PRO A 357 29.48 -6.18 9.07
C PRO A 357 28.52 -7.37 8.86
N THR A 358 27.21 -7.11 8.96
CA THR A 358 26.18 -8.11 8.66
C THR A 358 26.15 -8.39 7.16
N ASP A 359 26.15 -7.36 6.32
CA ASP A 359 26.22 -7.51 4.86
C ASP A 359 27.45 -6.78 4.33
N LEU A 360 28.00 -7.25 3.20
CA LEU A 360 29.20 -6.66 2.63
C LEU A 360 28.87 -5.26 2.05
N PRO A 361 29.41 -4.16 2.60
CA PRO A 361 29.12 -2.82 2.11
C PRO A 361 29.71 -2.61 0.70
N PRO A 362 29.08 -1.78 -0.16
CA PRO A 362 29.50 -1.58 -1.56
C PRO A 362 31.00 -1.26 -1.74
N ARG A 363 31.56 -0.43 -0.84
CA ARG A 363 32.98 -0.06 -0.82
C ARG A 363 33.96 -1.23 -0.64
N LEU A 364 33.52 -2.33 -0.02
CA LEU A 364 34.32 -3.55 0.17
C LEU A 364 34.10 -4.59 -0.93
N VAL A 365 33.10 -4.41 -1.79
CA VAL A 365 32.87 -5.30 -2.94
C VAL A 365 34.01 -5.13 -3.94
N PRO A 366 34.68 -6.24 -4.33
CA PRO A 366 35.74 -6.21 -5.35
C PRO A 366 35.27 -5.50 -6.62
N PRO A 367 36.09 -4.62 -7.23
CA PRO A 367 35.69 -3.83 -8.41
C PRO A 367 35.15 -4.69 -9.55
N SER A 368 35.75 -5.86 -9.79
CA SER A 368 35.34 -6.79 -10.84
C SER A 368 33.95 -7.41 -10.61
N LYS A 369 33.44 -7.40 -9.38
CA LYS A 369 32.18 -8.00 -8.95
C LYS A 369 31.11 -6.95 -8.59
N ARG A 370 31.39 -5.66 -8.77
CA ARG A 370 30.39 -4.60 -8.59
C ARG A 370 29.34 -4.72 -9.69
N ARG A 371 28.05 -4.71 -9.32
CA ARG A 371 26.97 -4.68 -10.31
C ARG A 371 27.07 -3.38 -11.10
N PRO A 372 27.01 -3.39 -12.45
CA PRO A 372 26.92 -2.15 -13.20
C PRO A 372 25.66 -1.40 -12.76
N LYS A 373 25.80 -0.11 -12.41
CA LYS A 373 24.65 0.79 -12.23
C LYS A 373 23.93 0.84 -13.59
N GLY A 374 22.75 0.22 -13.67
CA GLY A 374 21.92 0.14 -14.88
C GLY A 374 20.69 1.00 -14.75
#